data_AF-A0A935NGC7-F1
#
_entry.id   AF-A0A935NGC7-F1
#
_cell.length_a   1.000
_cell.length_b   1.000
_cell.length_c   1.000
_cell.angle_alpha   90.00
_cell.angle_beta   90.00
_cell.angle_gamma   90.00
#
_symmetry.space_group_name_H-M   'P 1'
#
loop_
_entity.id
_entity.type
_entity.pdbx_description
1 polymer ?
#
loop_
_entity_poly.entity_id
_entity_poly.type
_entity_poly.pdbx_seq_one_letter_code
_entity_poly.pdbx_strand_id
1 'polypeptide(L)'
;MTRILILALLLTLFACKKDDCHIDEVPNYTTFKENIIGSWVFNENRKDYEDGVLDQEYNFSGTVIFDSNNIFKIIYTKKDTMKGKWFHQYNPQIVLVDFSNFFVFTVLENSKERQEWFFEDTDFGEHSKYKWVLTKQ
;
A
#
# COMPACT_ATOMS: atom_id res chain seq x y z
N MET A 1 -11.88 -21.02 12.68
CA MET A 1 -12.10 -20.67 11.26
C MET A 1 -12.77 -19.30 11.06
N THR A 2 -12.82 -18.43 12.08
CA THR A 2 -13.61 -17.18 12.07
C THR A 2 -12.83 -15.93 11.65
N ARG A 3 -11.48 -16.00 11.56
CA ARG A 3 -10.63 -14.82 11.25
C ARG A 3 -10.63 -14.39 9.78
N ILE A 4 -10.87 -15.32 8.85
CA ILE A 4 -10.87 -15.03 7.40
C ILE A 4 -12.14 -14.28 6.98
N LEU A 5 -13.28 -14.56 7.62
CA LEU A 5 -14.56 -13.93 7.28
C LEU A 5 -14.60 -12.45 7.64
N ILE A 6 -14.00 -12.07 8.77
CA ILE A 6 -13.93 -10.66 9.21
C ILE A 6 -13.03 -9.85 8.28
N LEU A 7 -11.93 -10.47 7.79
CA LEU A 7 -11.03 -9.85 6.81
C LEU A 7 -11.76 -9.53 5.51
N ALA A 8 -12.58 -10.46 5.00
CA ALA A 8 -13.38 -10.25 3.79
C ALA A 8 -14.45 -9.15 3.96
N LEU A 9 -15.04 -9.03 5.15
CA LEU A 9 -16.08 -8.05 5.43
C LEU A 9 -15.53 -6.61 5.52
N LEU A 10 -14.36 -6.43 6.13
CA LEU A 10 -13.68 -5.13 6.22
C LEU A 10 -13.25 -4.59 4.85
N LEU A 11 -12.84 -5.47 3.94
CA LEU A 11 -12.49 -5.09 2.57
C LEU A 11 -13.69 -4.39 1.90
N THR A 12 -14.92 -4.89 2.04
CA THR A 12 -16.08 -4.29 1.36
C THR A 12 -16.47 -2.88 1.84
N LEU A 13 -15.98 -2.41 2.99
CA LEU A 13 -16.40 -1.14 3.60
C LEU A 13 -15.60 0.09 3.15
N PHE A 14 -14.47 -0.08 2.45
CA PHE A 14 -13.61 1.02 1.96
C PHE A 14 -13.70 1.26 0.45
N ALA A 15 -14.73 0.73 -0.21
CA ALA A 15 -15.03 1.07 -1.60
C ALA A 15 -15.53 2.53 -1.67
N CYS A 16 -14.64 3.43 -2.05
CA CYS A 16 -14.97 4.84 -2.26
C CYS A 16 -16.13 4.96 -3.27
N LYS A 17 -17.07 5.87 -3.00
CA LYS A 17 -18.16 6.14 -3.94
C LYS A 17 -17.57 6.76 -5.20
N LYS A 18 -18.03 6.26 -6.35
CA LYS A 18 -17.62 6.62 -7.71
C LYS A 18 -17.51 8.12 -7.98
N ASP A 19 -18.26 8.96 -7.26
CA ASP A 19 -18.33 10.40 -7.50
C ASP A 19 -17.21 11.21 -6.81
N ASP A 20 -16.47 10.63 -5.85
CA ASP A 20 -15.35 11.30 -5.14
C ASP A 20 -13.96 10.84 -5.64
N CYS A 21 -13.91 9.94 -6.61
CA CYS A 21 -12.67 9.44 -7.22
C CYS A 21 -12.66 9.75 -8.72
N HIS A 22 -11.96 10.82 -9.12
CA HIS A 22 -11.48 10.96 -10.50
C HIS A 22 -10.37 9.94 -10.72
N ILE A 23 -10.76 8.70 -10.97
CA ILE A 23 -9.86 7.60 -11.28
C ILE A 23 -10.37 6.99 -12.58
N ASP A 24 -9.67 7.30 -13.65
CA ASP A 24 -9.88 6.73 -14.97
C ASP A 24 -9.92 5.20 -14.92
N GLU A 25 -10.73 4.65 -15.80
CA GLU A 25 -11.15 3.26 -15.87
C GLU A 25 -10.04 2.22 -15.63
N VAL A 26 -10.33 1.31 -14.69
CA VAL A 26 -9.77 -0.04 -14.48
C VAL A 26 -8.41 -0.30 -15.19
N PRO A 27 -7.25 -0.13 -14.53
CA PRO A 27 -6.04 -0.80 -15.00
C PRO A 27 -6.29 -2.31 -14.99
N ASN A 28 -6.10 -2.97 -16.13
CA ASN A 28 -6.16 -4.43 -16.24
C ASN A 28 -5.30 -5.05 -15.12
N TYR A 29 -5.92 -5.79 -14.19
CA TYR A 29 -5.24 -6.39 -13.04
C TYR A 29 -4.03 -7.23 -13.45
N THR A 30 -4.10 -7.93 -14.59
CA THR A 30 -2.99 -8.72 -15.13
C THR A 30 -1.82 -7.83 -15.51
N THR A 31 -2.05 -6.75 -16.26
CA THR A 31 -1.01 -5.78 -16.64
C THR A 31 -0.42 -5.08 -15.41
N PHE A 32 -1.28 -4.73 -14.45
CA PHE A 32 -0.83 -4.18 -13.17
C PHE A 32 0.10 -5.16 -12.44
N LYS A 33 -0.34 -6.42 -12.27
CA LYS A 33 0.43 -7.47 -11.60
C LYS A 33 1.78 -7.69 -12.29
N GLU A 34 1.81 -7.76 -13.62
CA GLU A 34 3.03 -7.91 -14.40
C GLU A 34 4.00 -6.73 -14.20
N ASN A 35 3.47 -5.51 -14.12
CA ASN A 35 4.30 -4.33 -13.91
C ASN A 35 4.95 -4.34 -12.52
N ILE A 36 4.21 -4.69 -11.47
CA ILE A 36 4.70 -4.59 -10.08
C ILE A 36 5.62 -5.74 -9.66
N ILE A 37 5.59 -6.90 -10.31
CA ILE A 37 6.51 -8.00 -10.00
C ILE A 37 7.95 -7.54 -10.22
N GLY A 38 8.80 -7.78 -9.22
CA GLY A 38 10.22 -7.42 -9.24
C GLY A 38 10.72 -6.81 -7.94
N SER A 39 11.95 -6.30 -8.01
CA SER A 39 12.61 -5.57 -6.93
C SER A 39 12.49 -4.07 -7.17
N TRP A 40 12.11 -3.33 -6.13
CA TRP A 40 11.90 -1.90 -6.17
C TRP A 40 12.64 -1.24 -5.01
N VAL A 41 13.30 -0.12 -5.30
CA VAL A 41 13.74 0.80 -4.24
C VAL A 41 12.56 1.68 -3.90
N PHE A 42 12.23 1.82 -2.61
CA PHE A 42 11.20 2.75 -2.17
C PHE A 42 11.81 3.87 -1.33
N ASN A 43 11.24 5.06 -1.50
CA ASN A 43 11.38 6.16 -0.56
C ASN A 43 9.99 6.47 0.00
N GLU A 44 9.92 6.55 1.32
CA GLU A 44 8.69 6.81 2.07
C GLU A 44 8.87 8.10 2.85
N ASN A 45 7.88 8.98 2.70
CA ASN A 45 7.67 10.10 3.60
C ASN A 45 6.39 9.80 4.41
N ARG A 46 6.55 9.67 5.73
CA ARG A 46 5.49 9.39 6.69
C ARG A 46 5.23 10.64 7.51
N LYS A 47 3.96 11.02 7.64
CA LYS A 47 3.50 12.13 8.45
C LYS A 47 2.44 11.64 9.43
N ASP A 48 2.73 11.78 10.70
CA ASP A 48 1.85 11.34 11.78
C ASP A 48 1.18 12.57 12.40
N TYR A 49 -0.13 12.50 12.53
CA TYR A 49 -0.97 13.57 13.02
C TYR A 49 -1.69 13.10 14.28
N GLU A 50 -1.66 13.94 15.32
CA GLU A 50 -2.41 13.77 16.57
C GLU A 50 -3.44 14.91 16.64
N ASP A 51 -4.72 14.58 16.88
CA ASP A 51 -5.82 15.55 16.90
C ASP A 51 -5.91 16.46 15.66
N GLY A 52 -5.49 15.93 14.50
CA GLY A 52 -5.48 16.65 13.22
C GLY A 52 -4.33 17.64 13.03
N VAL A 53 -3.38 17.70 13.98
CA VAL A 53 -2.16 18.51 13.89
C VAL A 53 -0.98 17.60 13.57
N LEU A 54 -0.10 18.04 12.67
CA LEU A 54 1.13 17.29 12.35
C LEU A 54 2.00 17.22 13.60
N ASP A 55 2.20 16.02 14.14
CA ASP A 55 3.06 15.78 15.29
C ASP A 55 4.49 15.45 14.81
N GLN A 56 4.62 14.47 13.91
CA GLN A 56 5.92 13.92 13.50
C GLN A 56 6.01 13.68 11.99
N GLU A 57 7.22 13.83 11.45
CA GLU A 57 7.55 13.50 10.06
C GLU A 57 8.80 12.62 10.00
N TYR A 58 8.70 11.52 9.26
CA TYR A 58 9.75 10.53 9.11
C TYR A 58 10.06 10.26 7.65
N ASN A 59 11.32 9.99 7.36
CA ASN A 59 11.78 9.55 6.05
C ASN A 59 12.38 8.16 6.17
N PHE A 60 11.84 7.22 5.39
CA PHE A 60 12.34 5.86 5.29
C PHE A 60 12.74 5.54 3.87
N SER A 61 13.67 4.61 3.73
CA SER A 61 14.03 4.04 2.45
C SER A 61 14.39 2.58 2.61
N GLY A 62 14.25 1.84 1.52
CA GLY A 62 14.56 0.43 1.50
C GLY A 62 14.26 -0.21 0.16
N THR A 63 14.10 -1.52 0.22
CA THR A 63 13.74 -2.35 -0.95
C THR A 63 12.46 -3.10 -0.66
N VAL A 64 11.54 -3.10 -1.63
CA VAL A 64 10.38 -4.00 -1.63
C VAL A 64 10.49 -4.96 -2.81
N ILE A 65 10.22 -6.23 -2.54
CA ILE A 65 10.25 -7.30 -3.55
C ILE A 65 8.84 -7.86 -3.63
N PHE A 66 8.23 -7.78 -4.82
CA PHE A 66 6.94 -8.41 -5.12
C PHE A 66 7.17 -9.64 -6.00
N ASP A 67 6.69 -10.79 -5.56
CA ASP A 67 6.78 -12.03 -6.33
C ASP A 67 5.49 -12.36 -7.12
N SER A 68 5.58 -13.38 -7.98
CA SER A 68 4.46 -13.83 -8.80
C SER A 68 3.35 -14.55 -8.03
N ASN A 69 3.62 -14.99 -6.79
CA ASN A 69 2.71 -15.70 -5.89
C ASN A 69 1.98 -14.76 -4.92
N ASN A 70 2.00 -13.46 -5.19
CA ASN A 70 1.41 -12.42 -4.37
C ASN A 70 2.04 -12.27 -2.98
N ILE A 71 3.31 -12.64 -2.83
CA ILE A 71 4.10 -12.42 -1.61
C ILE A 71 4.93 -11.15 -1.81
N PHE A 72 5.04 -10.36 -0.74
CA PHE A 72 5.95 -9.23 -0.70
C PHE A 72 6.93 -9.35 0.47
N LYS A 73 8.10 -8.72 0.31
CA LYS A 73 9.09 -8.53 1.37
C LYS A 73 9.58 -7.09 1.33
N ILE A 74 9.48 -6.39 2.45
CA ILE A 74 10.04 -5.05 2.64
C ILE A 74 11.31 -5.19 3.48
N ILE A 75 12.38 -4.53 3.06
CA ILE A 75 13.67 -4.48 3.74
C ILE A 75 13.98 -3.01 3.97
N TYR A 76 13.79 -2.53 5.20
CA TYR A 76 14.17 -1.18 5.58
C TYR A 76 15.69 -1.08 5.75
N THR A 77 16.25 0.07 5.38
CA THR A 77 17.69 0.35 5.58
C THR A 77 18.12 0.23 7.06
N LYS A 78 17.18 0.41 7.99
CA LYS A 78 17.38 0.27 9.45
C LYS A 78 17.31 -1.18 9.98
N LYS A 79 17.39 -2.19 9.10
CA LYS A 79 17.41 -3.65 9.36
C LYS A 79 16.06 -4.32 9.70
N ASP A 80 14.96 -3.58 9.72
CA ASP A 80 13.65 -4.21 9.85
C ASP A 80 13.23 -4.86 8.53
N THR A 81 12.75 -6.11 8.62
CA THR A 81 12.23 -6.85 7.47
C THR A 81 10.79 -7.24 7.75
N MET A 82 9.89 -6.82 6.88
CA MET A 82 8.48 -7.20 6.89
C MET A 82 8.20 -8.14 5.73
N LYS A 83 7.31 -9.11 5.94
CA LYS A 83 6.91 -10.09 4.90
C LYS A 83 5.43 -10.31 4.96
N GLY A 84 4.79 -10.36 3.80
CA GLY A 84 3.35 -10.47 3.76
C GLY A 84 2.80 -10.93 2.43
N LYS A 85 1.48 -10.83 2.31
CA LYS A 85 0.75 -11.09 1.07
C LYS A 85 0.10 -9.81 0.58
N TRP A 86 0.08 -9.63 -0.72
CA TRP A 86 -0.65 -8.54 -1.34
C TRP A 86 -1.88 -9.05 -2.09
N PHE A 87 -2.92 -8.24 -2.10
CA PHE A 87 -4.17 -8.53 -2.79
C PHE A 87 -4.59 -7.29 -3.55
N HIS A 88 -5.24 -7.46 -4.69
CA HIS A 88 -5.86 -6.35 -5.38
C HIS A 88 -7.30 -6.21 -4.95
N GLN A 89 -7.70 -4.96 -4.73
CA GLN A 89 -9.06 -4.57 -4.44
C GLN A 89 -9.43 -3.35 -5.28
N TYR A 90 -10.69 -3.25 -5.69
CA TYR A 90 -11.31 -2.18 -6.49
C TYR A 90 -10.44 -0.93 -6.80
N ASN A 91 -9.99 -0.84 -8.06
CA ASN A 91 -9.50 0.32 -8.84
C ASN A 91 -8.99 1.62 -8.15
N PRO A 92 -7.67 1.83 -8.13
CA PRO A 92 -6.62 0.84 -7.91
C PRO A 92 -6.23 0.86 -6.43
N GLN A 93 -6.77 -0.11 -5.69
CA GLN A 93 -6.34 -0.34 -4.31
C GLN A 93 -5.55 -1.66 -4.23
N ILE A 94 -4.46 -1.62 -3.47
CA ILE A 94 -3.68 -2.80 -3.10
C ILE A 94 -3.79 -2.96 -1.60
N VAL A 95 -4.06 -4.17 -1.16
CA VAL A 95 -4.08 -4.50 0.25
C VAL A 95 -2.82 -5.28 0.55
N LEU A 96 -1.95 -4.76 1.42
CA LEU A 96 -0.80 -5.48 1.94
C LEU A 96 -1.11 -5.99 3.34
N VAL A 97 -0.88 -7.28 3.56
CA VAL A 97 -1.04 -7.92 4.85
C VAL A 97 0.30 -8.49 5.26
N ASP A 98 0.99 -7.83 6.17
CA ASP A 98 2.06 -8.47 6.94
C ASP A 98 1.40 -9.47 7.92
N PHE A 99 2.14 -10.49 8.35
CA PHE A 99 1.64 -11.46 9.33
C PHE A 99 1.24 -10.83 10.68
N SER A 100 1.60 -9.57 10.92
CA SER A 100 1.23 -8.81 12.12
C SER A 100 0.26 -7.64 11.86
N ASN A 101 0.31 -7.01 10.68
CA ASN A 101 -0.36 -5.74 10.40
C ASN A 101 -1.06 -5.73 9.03
N PHE A 102 -2.05 -4.86 8.88
CA PHE A 102 -2.85 -4.69 7.67
C PHE A 102 -2.71 -3.27 7.13
N PHE A 103 -2.55 -3.12 5.82
CA PHE A 103 -2.35 -1.84 5.15
C PHE A 103 -3.11 -1.81 3.82
N VAL A 104 -3.72 -0.67 3.47
CA VAL A 104 -4.42 -0.46 2.20
C VAL A 104 -3.78 0.70 1.45
N PHE A 105 -3.34 0.48 0.22
CA PHE A 105 -2.68 1.49 -0.60
C PHE A 105 -3.55 1.83 -1.79
N THR A 106 -3.62 3.11 -2.13
CA THR A 106 -4.14 3.58 -3.41
C THR A 106 -2.97 3.82 -4.34
N VAL A 107 -3.00 3.24 -5.53
CA VAL A 107 -1.96 3.42 -6.55
C VAL A 107 -2.27 4.68 -7.35
N LEU A 108 -1.40 5.68 -7.28
CA LEU A 108 -1.54 6.94 -8.01
C LEU A 108 -0.91 6.87 -9.41
N GLU A 109 0.19 6.12 -9.55
CA GLU A 109 0.89 5.94 -10.82
C GLU A 109 1.38 4.49 -10.93
N ASN A 110 1.18 3.88 -12.11
CA ASN A 110 1.66 2.53 -12.42
C ASN A 110 2.34 2.48 -13.80
N SER A 111 3.67 2.50 -13.80
CA SER A 111 4.49 2.26 -14.99
C SER A 111 5.50 1.13 -14.76
N LYS A 112 6.14 0.66 -15.83
CA LYS A 112 7.17 -0.39 -15.72
C LYS A 112 8.39 0.04 -14.90
N GLU A 113 8.65 1.33 -14.79
CA GLU A 113 9.88 1.87 -14.18
C GLU A 113 9.62 2.58 -12.84
N ARG A 114 8.40 3.10 -12.65
CA ARG A 114 8.00 3.90 -11.48
C ARG A 114 6.59 3.56 -11.01
N GLN A 115 6.41 3.53 -9.69
CA GLN A 115 5.09 3.51 -9.06
C GLN A 115 5.00 4.58 -7.97
N GLU A 116 3.82 5.16 -7.79
CA GLU A 116 3.53 6.05 -6.68
C GLU A 116 2.31 5.56 -5.91
N TRP A 117 2.48 5.28 -4.62
CA TRP A 117 1.43 4.73 -3.77
C TRP A 117 1.14 5.69 -2.63
N PHE A 118 -0.14 5.86 -2.31
CA PHE A 118 -0.62 6.69 -1.22
C PHE A 118 -1.37 5.85 -0.20
N PHE A 119 -1.17 6.16 1.08
CA PHE A 119 -1.85 5.52 2.19
C PHE A 119 -2.26 6.56 3.23
N GLU A 120 -3.42 6.30 3.82
CA GLU A 120 -3.92 6.98 5.01
C GLU A 120 -4.33 5.91 6.02
N ASP A 121 -3.62 5.89 7.15
CA ASP A 121 -3.97 5.11 8.32
C ASP A 121 -4.80 5.98 9.26
N THR A 122 -5.88 5.45 9.78
CA THR A 122 -6.74 6.17 10.73
C THR A 122 -7.07 5.23 11.87
N ASP A 123 -6.38 5.41 13.00
CA ASP A 123 -6.64 4.67 14.22
C ASP A 123 -6.85 5.66 15.37
N PHE A 124 -8.06 5.65 15.96
CA PHE A 124 -8.38 6.30 17.24
C PHE A 124 -7.95 7.78 17.43
N GLY A 125 -8.02 8.62 16.38
CA GLY A 125 -7.67 10.06 16.45
C GLY A 125 -6.22 10.35 16.03
N GLU A 126 -5.41 9.31 15.90
CA GLU A 126 -4.13 9.35 15.21
C GLU A 126 -4.38 9.07 13.72
N HIS A 127 -3.89 9.97 12.88
CA HIS A 127 -3.98 9.86 11.44
C HIS A 127 -2.57 9.87 10.90
N SER A 128 -2.20 8.85 10.14
CA SER A 128 -0.87 8.83 9.52
C SER A 128 -1.03 8.82 8.01
N LYS A 129 -0.32 9.71 7.32
CA LYS A 129 -0.33 9.80 5.85
C LYS A 129 1.04 9.50 5.30
N TYR A 130 1.08 8.68 4.25
CA TYR A 130 2.32 8.17 3.70
C TYR A 130 2.28 8.20 2.18
N LYS A 131 3.42 8.54 1.57
CA LYS A 131 3.63 8.39 0.14
C LYS A 131 4.86 7.53 -0.10
N TRP A 132 4.67 6.45 -0.84
CA TRP A 132 5.76 5.64 -1.37
C TRP A 132 6.03 6.00 -2.82
N VAL A 133 7.29 6.30 -3.12
CA VAL A 133 7.78 6.41 -4.49
C VAL A 133 8.70 5.23 -4.75
N LEU A 134 8.28 4.36 -5.64
CA LEU A 134 8.94 3.10 -6.00
C LEU A 134 9.62 3.25 -7.36
N THR A 135 10.90 2.88 -7.43
CA THR A 135 11.66 2.82 -8.69
C THR A 135 12.18 1.41 -8.91
N LYS A 136 11.97 0.87 -10.11
CA LYS A 136 12.38 -0.50 -10.45
C LYS A 136 13.91 -0.59 -10.52
N GLN A 137 14.46 -1.70 -10.02
CA GLN A 137 15.90 -2.02 -10.13
C GLN A 137 16.24 -2.74 -11.43
#